data_AF-R6FEP8-F1
#
_entry.id   AF-R6FEP8-F1
#
_cell.length_a   1.000
_cell.length_b   1.000
_cell.length_c   1.000
_cell.angle_alpha   90.00
_cell.angle_beta   90.00
_cell.angle_gamma   90.00
#
_symmetry.space_group_name_H-M   'P 1'
#
loop_
_entity.id
_entity.type
_entity.pdbx_description
1 polymer ?
#
loop_
_entity_poly.entity_id
_entity_poly.type
_entity_poly.pdbx_seq_one_letter_code
_entity_poly.pdbx_strand_id
1 'polypeptide(L)'
;MFSRQDNAVAAVTLNPDQLGYTPRQKVALDLTLKDVYGNPLEGNFSMSVVDKADVQPDTTSNIVSTLLLTSELKGYIEQPACYLKKDRKTEYNLDLLMMTQGWRRYNVPEILKGHTTETLPYPVELGDVVTGKAEGYFSALKDANISLIALNDSVIGTEVTKPNEEGTFRFDRLEYPENTKYIIQALKKKGSRNLFITLDSCRAFPQPDLKFLVPRQKLEVEHNYVQKMDMKYTLENGMRVYNLSEVLITARRKPEVATTSPYYSVSTSKVLTAEDVKKGNFISVLDMVRRLPGLTVSGTDEVKYRGGTPMVLLDNIPEENFDFDRLDVDNVSDMFFSPPATVGPVFGARAQAGAIVITTKKGFVEKNRLNKNMGIVTPLGYQQEVEFYSPVYDTKEKLESRSRDLRSTIYWNPSVVADAEGRAHVEFYAADSPVDYRVVVEGVCKNGMIISSSSSMLPE
;
A
#
# COMPACT_ATOMS: atom_id res chain seq x y z
N MET A 1 -29.19 -7.10 -29.42
CA MET A 1 -30.41 -6.86 -28.65
C MET A 1 -30.11 -7.18 -27.20
N PHE A 2 -30.01 -6.16 -26.36
CA PHE A 2 -29.90 -6.32 -24.91
C PHE A 2 -31.28 -6.63 -24.34
N SER A 3 -31.43 -7.74 -23.63
CA SER A 3 -32.70 -8.14 -23.03
C SER A 3 -32.58 -8.08 -21.52
N ARG A 4 -33.01 -6.97 -20.91
CA ARG A 4 -33.15 -6.91 -19.45
C ARG A 4 -34.46 -7.57 -19.06
N GLN A 5 -34.40 -8.65 -18.30
CA GLN A 5 -35.59 -9.19 -17.66
C GLN A 5 -35.75 -8.52 -16.30
N ASP A 6 -36.86 -7.83 -16.07
CA ASP A 6 -37.13 -7.17 -14.79
C ASP A 6 -37.28 -8.19 -13.64
N ASN A 7 -37.50 -9.47 -13.94
CA ASN A 7 -37.48 -10.59 -12.97
C ASN A 7 -36.07 -10.99 -12.51
N ALA A 8 -35.01 -10.37 -13.02
CA ALA A 8 -33.64 -10.69 -12.62
C ALA A 8 -33.18 -9.90 -11.38
N VAL A 9 -33.97 -8.92 -10.93
CA VAL A 9 -33.67 -8.06 -9.78
C VAL A 9 -34.71 -8.30 -8.68
N ALA A 10 -34.24 -8.51 -7.46
CA ALA A 10 -35.09 -8.66 -6.28
C ALA A 10 -35.68 -7.31 -5.84
N ALA A 11 -36.93 -7.32 -5.39
CA ALA A 11 -37.56 -6.19 -4.73
C ALA A 11 -37.08 -6.12 -3.28
N VAL A 12 -36.44 -5.02 -2.90
CA VAL A 12 -35.97 -4.76 -1.53
C VAL A 12 -36.87 -3.72 -0.88
N THR A 13 -37.47 -4.06 0.25
CA THR A 13 -38.22 -3.09 1.07
C THR A 13 -37.51 -2.90 2.41
N LEU A 14 -37.33 -1.64 2.78
CA LEU A 14 -36.74 -1.22 4.05
C LEU A 14 -37.86 -0.75 4.99
N ASN A 15 -37.89 -1.26 6.21
CA ASN A 15 -38.87 -0.91 7.23
C ASN A 15 -38.12 -0.46 8.50
N PRO A 16 -37.85 0.84 8.64
CA PRO A 16 -37.29 1.37 9.88
C PRO A 16 -38.31 1.26 11.01
N ASP A 17 -37.84 1.04 12.24
CA ASP A 17 -38.70 0.96 13.42
C ASP A 17 -39.41 2.29 13.75
N GLN A 18 -38.85 3.41 13.29
CA GLN A 18 -39.37 4.76 13.52
C GLN A 18 -39.21 5.64 12.27
N LEU A 19 -40.06 6.67 12.16
CA LEU A 19 -40.01 7.64 11.06
C LEU A 19 -38.90 8.70 11.21
N GLY A 20 -38.18 8.70 12.32
CA GLY A 20 -37.13 9.68 12.60
C GLY A 20 -36.41 9.36 13.90
N TYR A 21 -35.15 9.77 13.99
CA TYR A 21 -34.26 9.41 15.09
C TYR A 21 -33.62 10.65 15.69
N THR A 22 -33.50 10.65 17.01
CA THR A 22 -32.71 11.64 17.75
C THR A 22 -31.21 11.30 17.67
N PRO A 23 -30.30 12.27 17.90
CA PRO A 23 -28.86 12.01 17.94
C PRO A 23 -28.50 10.80 18.81
N ARG A 24 -27.65 9.90 18.30
CA ARG A 24 -27.19 8.68 19.02
C ARG A 24 -28.30 7.71 19.41
N GLN A 25 -29.50 7.86 18.87
CA GLN A 25 -30.57 6.89 19.08
C GLN A 25 -30.26 5.59 18.33
N LYS A 26 -30.61 4.45 18.94
CA LYS A 26 -30.54 3.15 18.28
C LYS A 26 -31.61 3.08 17.18
N VAL A 27 -31.20 2.65 16.00
CA VAL A 27 -32.00 2.40 14.81
C VAL A 27 -32.14 0.88 14.65
N ALA A 28 -33.36 0.39 14.48
CA ALA A 28 -33.62 -0.97 14.07
C ALA A 28 -34.25 -0.96 12.67
N LEU A 29 -33.66 -1.70 11.74
CA LEU A 29 -34.05 -1.72 10.34
C LEU A 29 -34.34 -3.15 9.89
N ASP A 30 -35.60 -3.40 9.53
CA ASP A 30 -36.03 -4.67 8.94
C ASP A 30 -36.02 -4.57 7.41
N LEU A 31 -35.35 -5.51 6.77
CA LEU A 31 -35.30 -5.65 5.32
C LEU A 31 -36.13 -6.85 4.88
N THR A 32 -36.82 -6.69 3.76
CA THR A 32 -37.51 -7.80 3.09
C THR A 32 -37.11 -7.90 1.62
N LEU A 33 -36.77 -9.11 1.18
CA LEU A 33 -36.42 -9.47 -0.19
C LEU A 33 -37.54 -10.31 -0.79
N LYS A 34 -38.06 -9.87 -1.94
CA LYS A 34 -39.09 -10.58 -2.68
C LYS A 34 -38.80 -10.62 -4.17
N ASP A 35 -39.31 -11.65 -4.84
CA ASP A 35 -39.35 -11.66 -6.30
C ASP A 35 -40.48 -10.77 -6.85
N VAL A 36 -40.57 -10.67 -8.18
CA VAL A 36 -41.64 -9.91 -8.86
C VAL A 36 -43.04 -10.46 -8.63
N TYR A 37 -43.17 -11.67 -8.10
CA TYR A 37 -44.43 -12.34 -7.77
C TYR A 37 -44.78 -12.22 -6.27
N GLY A 38 -43.90 -11.62 -5.47
CA GLY A 38 -44.07 -11.44 -4.02
C GLY A 38 -43.58 -12.60 -3.17
N ASN A 39 -42.94 -13.62 -3.74
CA ASN A 39 -42.36 -14.72 -2.99
C ASN A 39 -41.07 -14.28 -2.28
N PRO A 40 -40.81 -14.76 -1.05
CA PRO A 40 -39.59 -14.43 -0.32
C PRO A 40 -38.32 -14.97 -1.02
N LEU A 41 -37.21 -14.24 -0.88
CA LEU A 41 -35.92 -14.62 -1.47
C LEU A 41 -34.82 -14.69 -0.41
N GLU A 42 -34.18 -15.86 -0.30
CA GLU A 42 -32.94 -16.05 0.48
C GLU A 42 -31.74 -15.45 -0.29
N GLY A 43 -30.86 -14.73 0.38
CA GLY A 43 -29.73 -14.07 -0.26
C GLY A 43 -28.70 -13.47 0.68
N ASN A 44 -27.55 -13.11 0.14
CA ASN A 44 -26.50 -12.40 0.86
C ASN A 44 -26.21 -11.07 0.15
N PHE A 45 -26.15 -9.98 0.91
CA PHE A 45 -25.91 -8.65 0.40
C PHE A 45 -25.09 -7.80 1.37
N SER A 46 -24.34 -6.87 0.81
CA SER A 46 -23.73 -5.78 1.57
C SER A 46 -24.76 -4.68 1.83
N MET A 47 -24.62 -4.00 2.96
CA MET A 47 -25.41 -2.82 3.31
C MET A 47 -24.52 -1.68 3.78
N SER A 48 -24.71 -0.51 3.19
CA SER A 48 -24.14 0.76 3.66
C SER A 48 -25.23 1.72 4.06
N VAL A 49 -25.00 2.47 5.12
CA VAL A 49 -25.85 3.59 5.56
C VAL A 49 -24.97 4.81 5.67
N VAL A 50 -25.27 5.85 4.90
CA VAL A 50 -24.47 7.08 4.83
C VAL A 50 -25.34 8.32 5.06
N ASP A 51 -24.73 9.37 5.59
CA ASP A 51 -25.34 10.70 5.64
C ASP A 51 -25.59 11.20 4.20
N LYS A 52 -26.87 11.39 3.85
CA LYS A 52 -27.31 11.75 2.49
C LYS A 52 -26.77 13.11 2.05
N ALA A 53 -26.50 14.03 2.98
CA ALA A 53 -25.97 15.37 2.69
C ALA A 53 -24.45 15.41 2.56
N ASP A 54 -23.75 14.41 3.09
CA ASP A 54 -22.28 14.32 3.00
C ASP A 54 -21.81 13.49 1.81
N VAL A 55 -22.57 12.46 1.45
CA VAL A 55 -22.17 11.46 0.46
C VAL A 55 -23.15 11.46 -0.70
N GLN A 56 -22.67 11.87 -1.88
CA GLN A 56 -23.42 11.72 -3.11
C GLN A 56 -23.48 10.25 -3.53
N PRO A 57 -24.60 9.76 -4.08
CA PRO A 57 -24.70 8.38 -4.52
C PRO A 57 -23.77 8.16 -5.72
N ASP A 58 -23.08 7.01 -5.73
CA ASP A 58 -22.34 6.60 -6.92
C ASP A 58 -23.35 6.32 -8.05
N THR A 59 -23.30 7.17 -9.07
CA THR A 59 -24.15 7.05 -10.26
C THR A 59 -23.44 6.34 -11.41
N THR A 60 -22.19 5.93 -11.22
CA THR A 60 -21.34 5.38 -12.27
C THR A 60 -21.32 3.87 -12.24
N SER A 61 -21.01 3.26 -11.09
CA SER A 61 -20.83 1.82 -10.94
C SER A 61 -21.65 1.27 -9.80
N ASN A 62 -22.31 0.14 -10.04
CA ASN A 62 -23.09 -0.62 -9.06
C ASN A 62 -23.15 -2.09 -9.48
N ILE A 63 -23.66 -2.97 -8.63
CA ILE A 63 -23.69 -4.41 -8.91
C ILE A 63 -24.44 -4.74 -10.20
N VAL A 64 -25.53 -4.01 -10.49
CA VAL A 64 -26.36 -4.23 -11.67
C VAL A 64 -25.60 -3.86 -12.95
N SER A 65 -25.03 -2.67 -13.01
CA SER A 65 -24.24 -2.21 -14.16
C SER A 65 -22.97 -3.03 -14.38
N THR A 66 -22.41 -3.58 -13.30
CA THR A 66 -21.25 -4.47 -13.38
C THR A 66 -21.62 -5.81 -13.99
N LEU A 67 -22.61 -6.50 -13.41
CA LEU A 67 -23.01 -7.84 -13.85
C LEU A 67 -23.73 -7.85 -15.20
N LEU A 68 -24.44 -6.78 -15.56
CA LEU A 68 -25.18 -6.72 -16.82
C LEU A 68 -24.42 -6.05 -17.97
N LEU A 69 -23.40 -5.21 -17.70
CA LEU A 69 -22.70 -4.47 -18.75
C LEU A 69 -21.18 -4.62 -18.69
N THR A 70 -20.52 -4.09 -17.66
CA THR A 70 -19.05 -3.88 -17.69
C THR A 70 -18.24 -5.17 -17.62
N SER A 71 -18.80 -6.24 -17.05
CA SER A 71 -18.15 -7.56 -17.02
C SER A 71 -18.09 -8.25 -18.38
N GLU A 72 -19.07 -8.01 -19.25
CA GLU A 72 -19.25 -8.74 -20.52
C GLU A 72 -18.78 -7.94 -21.75
N LEU A 73 -18.82 -6.62 -21.67
CA LEU A 73 -18.46 -5.73 -22.76
C LEU A 73 -16.98 -5.37 -22.73
N LYS A 74 -16.31 -5.45 -23.89
CA LYS A 74 -14.94 -4.95 -24.03
C LYS A 74 -14.97 -3.45 -24.29
N GLY A 75 -14.08 -2.72 -23.62
CA GLY A 75 -13.88 -1.28 -23.84
C GLY A 75 -14.26 -0.45 -22.62
N TYR A 76 -13.98 0.85 -22.68
CA TYR A 76 -14.39 1.78 -21.64
C TYR A 76 -15.87 2.14 -21.83
N ILE A 77 -16.65 2.04 -20.75
CA ILE A 77 -18.06 2.41 -20.71
C ILE A 77 -18.17 3.60 -19.76
N GLU A 78 -18.61 4.74 -20.29
CA GLU A 78 -18.85 5.95 -19.49
C GLU A 78 -20.13 5.80 -18.67
N GLN A 79 -20.10 6.14 -17.38
CA GLN A 79 -21.23 6.05 -16.45
C GLN A 79 -22.15 4.81 -16.66
N PRO A 80 -21.65 3.58 -16.52
CA PRO A 80 -22.37 2.34 -16.85
C PRO A 80 -23.81 2.25 -16.33
N ALA A 81 -24.07 2.65 -15.09
CA ALA A 81 -25.41 2.59 -14.50
C ALA A 81 -26.43 3.50 -15.21
N CYS A 82 -26.00 4.57 -15.89
CA CYS A 82 -26.90 5.43 -16.67
C CYS A 82 -27.57 4.68 -17.83
N TYR A 83 -26.92 3.67 -18.42
CA TYR A 83 -27.48 2.88 -19.52
C TYR A 83 -28.63 1.95 -19.09
N LEU A 84 -28.88 1.80 -17.79
CA LEU A 84 -29.89 0.90 -17.24
C LEU A 84 -31.14 1.62 -16.69
N LYS A 85 -31.25 2.93 -16.89
CA LYS A 85 -32.44 3.73 -16.53
C LYS A 85 -33.60 3.41 -17.47
N LYS A 86 -34.83 3.46 -16.93
CA LYS A 86 -36.08 3.20 -17.69
C LYS A 86 -36.54 4.47 -18.41
N ASP A 87 -35.81 4.88 -19.44
CA ASP A 87 -36.23 5.98 -20.34
C ASP A 87 -35.82 5.73 -21.79
N ARG A 88 -36.58 6.30 -22.73
CA ARG A 88 -36.42 6.06 -24.17
C ARG A 88 -35.06 6.49 -24.71
N LYS A 89 -34.46 7.54 -24.14
CA LYS A 89 -33.14 8.03 -24.57
C LYS A 89 -32.05 7.05 -24.14
N THR A 90 -32.17 6.52 -22.92
CA THR A 90 -31.28 5.52 -22.37
C THR A 90 -31.33 4.20 -23.15
N GLU A 91 -32.51 3.72 -23.54
CA GLU A 91 -32.65 2.51 -24.38
C GLU A 91 -31.92 2.65 -25.72
N TYR A 92 -32.07 3.82 -26.37
CA TYR A 92 -31.36 4.12 -27.61
C TYR A 92 -29.84 4.17 -27.41
N ASN A 93 -29.38 4.82 -26.35
CA ASN A 93 -27.95 4.90 -26.01
C ASN A 93 -27.36 3.52 -25.69
N LEU A 94 -28.12 2.65 -25.02
CA LEU A 94 -27.71 1.28 -24.73
C LEU A 94 -27.58 0.47 -26.01
N ASP A 95 -28.50 0.62 -26.97
CA ASP A 95 -28.38 -0.06 -28.27
C ASP A 95 -27.13 0.41 -29.04
N LEU A 96 -26.86 1.72 -29.04
CA LEU A 96 -25.59 2.27 -29.59
C LEU A 96 -24.36 1.68 -28.90
N LEU A 97 -24.38 1.54 -27.58
CA LEU A 97 -23.29 0.92 -26.83
C LEU A 97 -23.08 -0.53 -27.27
N MET A 98 -24.16 -1.32 -27.40
CA MET A 98 -24.09 -2.72 -27.82
C MET A 98 -23.63 -2.90 -29.28
N MET A 99 -23.85 -1.90 -30.14
CA MET A 99 -23.37 -1.91 -31.52
C MET A 99 -21.90 -1.48 -31.66
N THR A 100 -21.37 -0.73 -30.70
CA THR A 100 -20.02 -0.17 -30.75
C THR A 100 -19.01 -0.95 -29.92
N GLN A 101 -19.41 -1.42 -28.74
CA GLN A 101 -18.57 -2.23 -27.86
C GLN A 101 -18.84 -3.72 -28.11
N GLY A 102 -17.79 -4.48 -28.40
CA GLY A 102 -17.89 -5.91 -28.68
C GLY A 102 -18.30 -6.70 -27.45
N TRP A 103 -19.33 -7.54 -27.58
CA TRP A 103 -19.73 -8.53 -26.57
C TRP A 103 -19.06 -9.88 -26.83
N ARG A 104 -18.90 -10.71 -25.77
CA ARG A 104 -18.36 -12.07 -25.89
C ARG A 104 -19.50 -13.09 -25.92
N ARG A 105 -19.42 -14.07 -26.82
CA ARG A 105 -20.29 -15.26 -26.81
C ARG A 105 -19.45 -16.48 -26.50
N TYR A 106 -19.91 -17.31 -25.56
CA TYR A 106 -19.38 -18.66 -25.41
C TYR A 106 -19.70 -19.49 -26.66
N ASN A 107 -18.71 -20.18 -27.21
CA ASN A 107 -18.93 -21.13 -28.31
C ASN A 107 -19.50 -22.44 -27.75
N VAL A 108 -20.74 -22.37 -27.24
CA VAL A 108 -21.47 -23.50 -26.64
C VAL A 108 -21.46 -24.74 -27.55
N PRO A 109 -21.64 -24.64 -28.88
CA PRO A 109 -21.53 -25.79 -29.76
C PRO A 109 -20.20 -26.54 -29.70
N GLU A 110 -19.06 -25.83 -29.59
CA GLU A 110 -17.74 -26.47 -29.49
C GLU A 110 -17.50 -27.05 -28.09
N ILE A 111 -17.98 -26.37 -27.04
CA ILE A 111 -17.94 -26.90 -25.67
C ILE A 111 -18.73 -28.21 -25.57
N LEU A 112 -19.92 -28.28 -26.16
CA LEU A 112 -20.75 -29.49 -26.20
C LEU A 112 -20.11 -30.64 -26.99
N LYS A 113 -19.19 -30.33 -27.93
CA LYS A 113 -18.37 -31.32 -28.65
C LYS A 113 -17.11 -31.75 -27.89
N GLY A 114 -16.88 -31.21 -26.68
CA GLY A 114 -15.68 -31.48 -25.88
C GLY A 114 -14.45 -30.71 -26.34
N HIS A 115 -14.57 -29.79 -27.31
CA HIS A 115 -13.49 -28.92 -27.73
C HIS A 115 -13.40 -27.72 -26.78
N THR A 116 -12.86 -27.94 -25.59
CA THR A 116 -12.42 -26.85 -24.71
C THR A 116 -11.05 -26.37 -25.19
N THR A 117 -10.82 -25.05 -25.23
CA THR A 117 -9.46 -24.51 -25.44
C THR A 117 -8.53 -25.06 -24.36
N GLU A 118 -7.69 -26.04 -24.72
CA GLU A 118 -6.81 -26.74 -23.77
C GLU A 118 -5.68 -25.84 -23.24
N THR A 119 -5.37 -24.76 -23.96
CA THR A 119 -4.30 -23.84 -23.59
C THR A 119 -4.88 -22.60 -22.93
N LEU A 120 -4.93 -22.60 -21.60
CA LEU A 120 -5.06 -21.35 -20.86
C LEU A 120 -3.78 -20.52 -21.07
N PRO A 121 -3.86 -19.22 -21.40
CA PRO A 121 -2.68 -18.37 -21.53
C PRO A 121 -1.90 -18.23 -20.21
N TYR A 122 -2.56 -18.50 -19.08
CA TYR A 122 -2.00 -18.48 -17.74
C TYR A 122 -2.46 -19.70 -16.95
N PRO A 123 -1.61 -20.27 -16.07
CA PRO A 123 -2.02 -21.34 -15.16
C PRO A 123 -3.06 -20.80 -14.14
N VAL A 124 -3.84 -21.71 -13.56
CA VAL A 124 -4.72 -21.37 -12.43
C VAL A 124 -3.86 -20.94 -11.25
N GLU A 125 -4.10 -19.72 -10.76
CA GLU A 125 -3.42 -19.19 -9.58
C GLU A 125 -4.07 -19.77 -8.32
N LEU A 126 -3.30 -20.56 -7.56
CA LEU A 126 -3.73 -21.22 -6.31
C LEU A 126 -3.09 -20.59 -5.07
N GLY A 127 -2.43 -19.44 -5.21
CA GLY A 127 -1.68 -18.77 -4.15
C GLY A 127 -0.40 -18.12 -4.66
N ASP A 128 0.29 -17.43 -3.77
CA ASP A 128 1.53 -16.74 -4.11
C ASP A 128 2.65 -17.71 -4.43
N VAL A 129 3.58 -17.21 -5.24
CA VAL A 129 4.75 -17.93 -5.71
C VAL A 129 5.98 -17.07 -5.51
N VAL A 130 6.99 -17.64 -4.86
CA VAL A 130 8.31 -17.03 -4.73
C VAL A 130 9.31 -17.89 -5.48
N THR A 131 9.99 -17.29 -6.45
CA THR A 131 11.06 -17.94 -7.20
C THR A 131 12.37 -17.18 -7.07
N GLY A 132 13.46 -17.87 -7.37
CA GLY A 132 14.77 -17.27 -7.45
C GLY A 132 15.83 -18.28 -7.83
N LYS A 133 17.08 -17.83 -7.77
CA LYS A 133 18.26 -18.63 -8.07
C LYS A 133 19.21 -18.65 -6.90
N ALA A 134 19.70 -19.82 -6.54
CA ALA A 134 20.79 -20.04 -5.62
C ALA A 134 22.08 -20.31 -6.40
N GLU A 135 23.20 -19.72 -6.00
CA GLU A 135 24.52 -19.93 -6.63
C GLU A 135 25.59 -20.18 -5.57
N GLY A 136 26.59 -21.01 -5.90
CA GLY A 136 27.72 -21.31 -5.01
C GLY A 136 29.04 -20.96 -5.67
N TYR A 137 30.02 -20.49 -4.89
CA TYR A 137 31.33 -20.04 -5.41
C TYR A 137 32.06 -21.08 -6.28
N PHE A 138 31.98 -22.38 -5.95
CA PHE A 138 32.78 -23.43 -6.61
C PHE A 138 32.14 -24.84 -6.61
N SER A 139 30.85 -25.01 -6.32
CA SER A 139 30.24 -26.35 -6.15
C SER A 139 28.81 -26.45 -6.67
N ALA A 140 28.47 -27.61 -7.23
CA ALA A 140 27.11 -27.99 -7.61
C ALA A 140 26.10 -27.82 -6.45
N LEU A 141 24.92 -27.31 -6.77
CA LEU A 141 23.85 -26.96 -5.81
C LEU A 141 23.03 -28.15 -5.32
N LYS A 142 23.42 -29.38 -5.71
CA LYS A 142 22.65 -30.62 -5.47
C LYS A 142 22.35 -30.94 -3.99
N ASP A 143 23.05 -30.29 -3.04
CA ASP A 143 22.89 -30.49 -1.59
C ASP A 143 22.53 -29.21 -0.82
N ALA A 144 21.99 -28.18 -1.49
CA ALA A 144 21.50 -26.97 -0.83
C ALA A 144 20.03 -27.13 -0.40
N ASN A 145 19.72 -26.67 0.82
CA ASN A 145 18.35 -26.50 1.28
C ASN A 145 18.04 -25.01 1.31
N ILE A 146 16.86 -24.65 0.83
CA ILE A 146 16.36 -23.28 0.82
C ILE A 146 15.12 -23.25 1.71
N SER A 147 15.18 -22.51 2.79
CA SER A 147 14.08 -22.35 3.74
C SER A 147 13.44 -20.98 3.56
N LEU A 148 12.12 -20.92 3.62
CA LEU A 148 11.32 -19.70 3.70
C LEU A 148 10.70 -19.65 5.09
N ILE A 149 10.75 -18.48 5.73
CA ILE A 149 10.04 -18.17 6.98
C ILE A 149 9.09 -17.01 6.68
N ALA A 150 7.80 -17.24 6.91
CA ALA A 150 6.75 -16.23 6.82
C ALA A 150 6.58 -15.56 8.20
N LEU A 151 6.76 -14.24 8.24
CA LEU A 151 6.75 -13.43 9.45
C LEU A 151 5.71 -12.31 9.35
N ASN A 152 4.75 -12.30 10.27
CA ASN A 152 3.79 -11.22 10.48
C ASN A 152 3.57 -11.06 11.99
N ASP A 153 4.32 -10.14 12.61
CA ASP A 153 4.58 -9.99 14.07
C ASP A 153 5.16 -11.22 14.80
N SER A 154 4.86 -12.41 14.33
CA SER A 154 5.36 -13.72 14.76
C SER A 154 5.59 -14.62 13.55
N VAL A 155 6.23 -15.77 13.76
CA VAL A 155 6.42 -16.76 12.69
C VAL A 155 5.09 -17.47 12.46
N ILE A 156 4.53 -17.29 11.27
CA ILE A 156 3.23 -17.85 10.88
C ILE A 156 3.33 -19.00 9.87
N GLY A 157 4.54 -19.24 9.34
CA GLY A 157 4.76 -20.33 8.40
C GLY A 157 6.23 -20.55 8.09
N THR A 158 6.55 -21.78 7.70
CA THR A 158 7.89 -22.17 7.28
C THR A 158 7.79 -23.21 6.18
N GLU A 159 8.57 -23.01 5.12
CA GLU A 159 8.61 -23.91 3.98
C GLU A 159 10.06 -24.25 3.62
N VAL A 160 10.29 -25.42 3.05
CA VAL A 160 11.63 -25.83 2.61
C VAL A 160 11.56 -26.43 1.22
N THR A 161 12.45 -25.97 0.35
CA THR A 161 12.61 -26.48 -1.01
C THR A 161 14.07 -26.76 -1.33
N LYS A 162 14.32 -27.43 -2.45
CA LYS A 162 15.66 -27.68 -2.99
C LYS A 162 15.78 -27.04 -4.36
N PRO A 163 16.93 -26.42 -4.68
CA PRO A 163 17.15 -25.91 -6.01
C PRO A 163 17.29 -27.06 -7.02
N ASN A 164 16.87 -26.81 -8.26
CA ASN A 164 17.08 -27.74 -9.38
C ASN A 164 18.54 -27.74 -9.86
N GLU A 165 18.84 -28.50 -10.92
CA GLU A 165 20.21 -28.61 -11.45
C GLU A 165 20.81 -27.27 -11.93
N GLU A 166 19.96 -26.34 -12.35
CA GLU A 166 20.33 -24.98 -12.78
C GLU A 166 20.43 -23.98 -11.62
N GLY A 167 20.11 -24.43 -10.40
CA GLY A 167 20.13 -23.60 -9.19
C GLY A 167 18.87 -22.80 -8.92
N THR A 168 17.83 -22.95 -9.75
CA THR A 168 16.55 -22.26 -9.55
C THR A 168 15.70 -22.97 -8.50
N PHE A 169 14.92 -22.21 -7.75
CA PHE A 169 14.01 -22.74 -6.73
C PHE A 169 12.65 -22.05 -6.78
N ARG A 170 11.65 -22.74 -6.20
CA ARG A 170 10.28 -22.28 -6.17
C ARG A 170 9.61 -22.68 -4.86
N PHE A 171 8.91 -21.72 -4.27
CA PHE A 171 7.88 -21.92 -3.26
C PHE A 171 6.53 -21.64 -3.93
N ASP A 172 5.56 -22.53 -3.73
CA ASP A 172 4.20 -22.42 -4.26
C ASP A 172 3.15 -22.48 -3.16
N ARG A 173 1.91 -22.08 -3.48
CA ARG A 173 0.74 -22.13 -2.58
C ARG A 173 0.97 -21.38 -1.27
N LEU A 174 1.64 -20.23 -1.38
CA LEU A 174 1.85 -19.35 -0.24
C LEU A 174 0.57 -18.52 -0.05
N GLU A 175 -0.16 -18.77 1.02
CA GLU A 175 -1.39 -18.05 1.37
C GLU A 175 -1.20 -17.42 2.75
N TYR A 176 -0.62 -16.21 2.76
CA TYR A 176 -0.38 -15.47 3.99
C TYR A 176 -1.05 -14.09 3.93
N PRO A 177 -1.38 -13.49 5.09
CA PRO A 177 -1.95 -12.15 5.14
C PRO A 177 -1.07 -11.09 4.50
N GLU A 178 -1.67 -9.96 4.14
CA GLU A 178 -0.93 -8.76 3.74
C GLU A 178 0.13 -8.37 4.79
N ASN A 179 1.18 -7.68 4.34
CA ASN A 179 2.34 -7.30 5.16
C ASN A 179 3.21 -8.45 5.69
N THR A 180 2.93 -9.70 5.30
CA THR A 180 3.80 -10.83 5.65
C THR A 180 5.16 -10.74 4.94
N LYS A 181 6.24 -10.79 5.72
CA LYS A 181 7.62 -10.83 5.20
C LYS A 181 8.06 -12.27 5.04
N TYR A 182 8.53 -12.62 3.85
CA TYR A 182 9.18 -13.89 3.58
C TYR A 182 10.69 -13.72 3.68
N ILE A 183 11.29 -14.40 4.65
CA ILE A 183 12.74 -14.49 4.81
C ILE A 183 13.18 -15.80 4.19
N ILE A 184 13.90 -15.73 3.07
CA ILE A 184 14.41 -16.89 2.36
C ILE A 184 15.90 -17.04 2.66
N GLN A 185 16.32 -18.22 3.08
CA GLN A 185 17.72 -18.52 3.42
C GLN A 185 18.18 -19.81 2.74
N ALA A 186 19.37 -19.77 2.13
CA ALA A 186 20.04 -20.95 1.60
C ALA A 186 21.14 -21.43 2.55
N LEU A 187 21.14 -22.73 2.83
CA LEU A 187 22.17 -23.41 3.63
C LEU A 187 22.60 -24.70 2.94
N LYS A 188 23.90 -25.02 2.98
CA LYS A 188 24.38 -26.36 2.60
C LYS A 188 24.12 -27.35 3.74
N LYS A 189 24.10 -28.66 3.43
CA LYS A 189 23.95 -29.79 4.38
C LYS A 189 24.86 -29.75 5.64
N LYS A 190 25.97 -29.00 5.60
CA LYS A 190 26.89 -28.76 6.74
C LYS A 190 26.77 -27.37 7.41
N GLY A 191 25.69 -26.62 7.15
CA GLY A 191 25.47 -25.28 7.72
C GLY A 191 26.32 -24.16 7.12
N SER A 192 27.10 -24.43 6.06
CA SER A 192 27.91 -23.42 5.38
C SER A 192 27.02 -22.36 4.70
N ARG A 193 27.38 -21.09 4.91
CA ARG A 193 26.70 -19.89 4.37
C ARG A 193 27.30 -19.38 3.05
N ASN A 194 28.22 -20.13 2.43
CA ASN A 194 28.88 -19.75 1.16
C ASN A 194 27.97 -20.03 -0.05
N LEU A 195 26.77 -19.45 -0.02
CA LEU A 195 25.76 -19.49 -1.06
C LEU A 195 25.24 -18.07 -1.28
N PHE A 196 24.78 -17.82 -2.50
CA PHE A 196 24.16 -16.58 -2.91
C PHE A 196 22.72 -16.87 -3.27
N ILE A 197 21.78 -16.06 -2.81
CA ILE A 197 20.41 -16.07 -3.30
C ILE A 197 20.18 -14.80 -4.10
N THR A 198 19.63 -14.96 -5.29
CA THR A 198 18.98 -13.89 -6.05
C THR A 198 17.51 -14.24 -6.13
N LEU A 199 16.64 -13.41 -5.54
CA LEU A 199 15.19 -13.57 -5.68
C LEU A 199 14.75 -12.96 -7.00
N ASP A 200 13.82 -13.62 -7.68
CA ASP A 200 13.15 -13.00 -8.81
C ASP A 200 12.29 -11.85 -8.29
N SER A 201 12.13 -10.81 -9.11
CA SER A 201 11.19 -9.74 -8.77
C SER A 201 9.81 -10.37 -8.58
N CYS A 202 9.24 -10.21 -7.37
CA CYS A 202 7.86 -10.60 -7.15
C CYS A 202 7.02 -9.90 -8.21
N ARG A 203 6.08 -10.65 -8.81
CA ARG A 203 5.18 -10.12 -9.82
C ARG A 203 4.52 -8.87 -9.23
N ALA A 204 5.00 -7.70 -9.63
CA ALA A 204 4.17 -6.52 -9.56
C ALA A 204 2.94 -6.84 -10.41
N PHE A 205 1.76 -6.37 -9.97
CA PHE A 205 0.55 -6.47 -10.77
C PHE A 205 0.85 -6.15 -12.24
N PRO A 206 0.18 -6.80 -13.21
CA PRO A 206 0.17 -6.25 -14.56
C PRO A 206 -0.15 -4.77 -14.42
N GLN A 207 0.77 -3.90 -14.84
CA GLN A 207 0.53 -2.48 -14.71
C GLN A 207 -0.80 -2.18 -15.41
N PRO A 208 -1.71 -1.41 -14.77
CA PRO A 208 -2.96 -1.07 -15.43
C PRO A 208 -2.62 -0.45 -16.77
N ASP A 209 -3.00 -1.14 -17.85
CA ASP A 209 -2.85 -0.63 -19.21
C ASP A 209 -3.90 0.47 -19.37
N LEU A 210 -3.53 1.68 -18.95
CA LEU A 210 -4.35 2.87 -19.09
C LEU A 210 -4.39 3.25 -20.56
N LYS A 211 -5.26 2.57 -21.32
CA LYS A 211 -5.46 2.84 -22.75
C LYS A 211 -5.94 4.27 -23.03
N PHE A 212 -6.48 4.94 -22.01
CA PHE A 212 -6.95 6.32 -22.11
C PHE A 212 -6.65 7.09 -20.81
N LEU A 213 -6.13 8.30 -20.95
CA LEU A 213 -6.11 9.30 -19.88
C LEU A 213 -7.53 9.86 -19.77
N VAL A 214 -8.31 9.38 -18.80
CA VAL A 214 -9.60 10.00 -18.50
C VAL A 214 -9.32 11.43 -18.06
N PRO A 215 -10.04 12.45 -18.59
CA PRO A 215 -9.97 13.79 -18.03
C PRO A 215 -10.26 13.67 -16.54
N ARG A 216 -9.34 14.10 -15.68
CA ARG A 216 -9.62 14.23 -14.26
C ARG A 216 -10.77 15.21 -14.14
N GLN A 217 -12.00 14.71 -13.99
CA GLN A 217 -13.08 15.51 -13.46
C GLN A 217 -12.64 15.94 -12.08
N LYS A 218 -12.71 17.24 -11.81
CA LYS A 218 -12.46 17.76 -10.48
C LYS A 218 -13.48 17.05 -9.57
N LEU A 219 -12.99 16.26 -8.63
CA LEU A 219 -13.85 15.73 -7.56
C LEU A 219 -14.44 16.93 -6.86
N GLU A 220 -15.72 17.20 -7.11
CA GLU A 220 -16.49 18.12 -6.28
C GLU A 220 -16.73 17.39 -4.97
N VAL A 221 -15.75 17.49 -4.06
CA VAL A 221 -15.94 17.00 -2.70
C VAL A 221 -16.97 17.92 -2.06
N GLU A 222 -18.06 17.34 -1.60
CA GLU A 222 -19.12 18.05 -0.91
C GLU A 222 -18.54 18.90 0.22
N HIS A 223 -18.89 20.19 0.25
CA HIS A 223 -18.33 21.13 1.21
C HIS A 223 -18.58 20.67 2.66
N ASN A 224 -19.74 20.06 2.90
CA ASN A 224 -20.13 19.51 4.20
C ASN A 224 -19.22 18.35 4.63
N TYR A 225 -18.84 17.47 3.71
CA TYR A 225 -17.94 16.34 4.00
C TYR A 225 -16.55 16.84 4.40
N VAL A 226 -15.98 17.80 3.67
CA VAL A 226 -14.67 18.38 3.99
C VAL A 226 -14.70 19.07 5.36
N GLN A 227 -15.71 19.88 5.62
CA GLN A 227 -15.86 20.55 6.91
C GLN A 227 -15.98 19.56 8.08
N LYS A 228 -16.75 18.48 7.92
CA LYS A 228 -16.87 17.43 8.94
C LYS A 228 -15.56 16.68 9.15
N MET A 229 -14.82 16.38 8.08
CA MET A 229 -13.50 15.75 8.17
C MET A 229 -12.48 16.64 8.89
N ASP A 230 -12.42 17.94 8.54
CA ASP A 230 -11.55 18.91 9.21
C ASP A 230 -11.91 19.04 10.70
N MET A 231 -13.20 19.08 11.02
CA MET A 231 -13.69 19.14 12.39
C MET A 231 -13.37 17.87 13.18
N LYS A 232 -13.59 16.69 12.60
CA LYS A 232 -13.23 15.39 13.18
C LYS A 232 -11.73 15.32 13.46
N TYR A 233 -10.91 15.66 12.46
CA TYR A 233 -9.45 15.66 12.59
C TYR A 233 -8.97 16.62 13.68
N THR A 234 -9.59 17.80 13.81
CA THR A 234 -9.28 18.79 14.86
C THR A 234 -9.69 18.31 16.25
N LEU A 235 -10.84 17.62 16.37
CA LEU A 235 -11.33 17.05 17.63
C LEU A 235 -10.46 15.88 18.10
N GLU A 236 -10.06 14.98 17.20
CA GLU A 236 -9.27 13.77 17.52
C GLU A 236 -7.79 14.09 17.80
N ASN A 237 -7.19 15.02 17.05
CA ASN A 237 -5.75 15.32 17.13
C ASN A 237 -5.42 16.63 17.89
N GLY A 238 -6.42 17.39 18.30
CA GLY A 238 -6.27 18.67 19.02
C GLY A 238 -5.82 19.84 18.13
N MET A 239 -5.61 21.03 18.73
CA MET A 239 -5.25 22.29 18.04
C MET A 239 -3.87 22.31 17.33
N ARG A 240 -3.14 21.19 17.24
CA ARG A 240 -1.84 21.12 16.54
C ARG A 240 -1.98 20.57 15.13
N VAL A 241 -2.93 21.11 14.37
CA VAL A 241 -3.02 20.87 12.93
C VAL A 241 -2.21 21.96 12.23
N TYR A 242 -1.00 21.61 11.80
CA TYR A 242 -0.21 22.50 10.94
C TYR A 242 -0.74 22.37 9.52
N ASN A 243 -1.64 23.27 9.14
CA ASN A 243 -1.98 23.46 7.74
C ASN A 243 -0.77 24.11 7.06
N LEU A 244 0.02 23.31 6.33
CA LEU A 244 1.23 23.80 5.66
C LEU A 244 0.81 24.78 4.57
N SER A 245 1.09 26.06 4.80
CA SER A 245 0.97 27.10 3.78
C SER A 245 1.97 26.84 2.66
N GLU A 246 1.65 27.33 1.45
CA GLU A 246 2.55 27.26 0.29
C GLU A 246 3.97 27.74 0.66
N VAL A 247 4.97 26.89 0.39
CA VAL A 247 6.37 27.16 0.73
C VAL A 247 6.96 28.08 -0.34
N LEU A 248 7.09 29.36 0.00
CA LEU A 248 7.78 30.34 -0.83
C LEU A 248 9.31 30.13 -0.68
N ILE A 249 9.91 29.51 -1.70
CA ILE A 249 11.35 29.20 -1.73
C ILE A 249 12.13 30.52 -1.85
N THR A 250 12.64 31.03 -0.73
CA THR A 250 13.59 32.15 -0.71
C THR A 250 15.01 31.60 -0.52
N ALA A 251 15.81 31.68 -1.57
CA ALA A 251 17.20 31.26 -1.53
C ALA A 251 18.06 32.29 -0.76
N ARG A 252 18.63 31.88 0.39
CA ARG A 252 19.70 32.65 1.05
C ARG A 252 21.03 32.37 0.34
N ARG A 253 21.82 33.43 0.13
CA ARG A 253 23.20 33.37 -0.39
C ARG A 253 24.02 32.40 0.46
N LYS A 254 24.62 31.38 -0.17
CA LYS A 254 25.45 30.36 0.50
C LYS A 254 26.60 31.04 1.25
N PRO A 255 26.93 30.61 2.48
CA PRO A 255 28.18 31.00 3.13
C PRO A 255 29.38 30.54 2.29
N GLU A 256 30.47 31.29 2.37
CA GLU A 256 31.70 31.09 1.58
C GLU A 256 32.49 29.84 2.02
N VAL A 257 32.09 29.20 3.11
CA VAL A 257 32.73 27.99 3.66
C VAL A 257 31.94 26.75 3.24
N ALA A 258 32.63 25.81 2.59
CA ALA A 258 32.03 24.64 1.95
C ALA A 258 31.65 23.48 2.90
N THR A 259 31.71 23.69 4.22
CA THR A 259 31.38 22.71 5.26
C THR A 259 30.75 23.38 6.47
N THR A 260 29.92 22.63 7.20
CA THR A 260 29.29 23.03 8.47
C THR A 260 29.99 22.46 9.70
N SER A 261 31.07 21.68 9.53
CA SER A 261 31.77 21.06 10.66
C SER A 261 32.57 22.09 11.48
N PRO A 262 32.50 22.05 12.83
CA PRO A 262 33.29 22.90 13.72
C PRO A 262 34.79 22.59 13.69
N TYR A 263 35.20 21.47 13.08
CA TYR A 263 36.60 21.06 12.96
C TYR A 263 37.29 21.59 11.70
N TYR A 264 36.59 22.42 10.92
CA TYR A 264 37.19 23.17 9.83
C TYR A 264 38.09 24.29 10.36
N SER A 265 39.22 24.50 9.68
CA SER A 265 40.13 25.59 9.97
C SER A 265 40.71 26.17 8.69
N VAL A 266 41.21 27.42 8.74
CA VAL A 266 41.91 28.05 7.62
C VAL A 266 43.17 27.28 7.16
N SER A 267 43.67 26.37 7.99
CA SER A 267 44.78 25.47 7.66
C SER A 267 44.33 24.15 7.01
N THR A 268 43.03 23.96 6.82
CA THR A 268 42.47 22.82 6.08
C THR A 268 42.78 22.98 4.59
N SER A 269 43.57 22.05 4.05
CA SER A 269 44.12 22.21 2.69
C SER A 269 43.09 22.00 1.57
N LYS A 270 42.10 21.13 1.80
CA LYS A 270 41.06 20.84 0.81
C LYS A 270 39.81 20.28 1.48
N VAL A 271 38.65 20.78 1.07
CA VAL A 271 37.34 20.19 1.37
C VAL A 271 36.80 19.58 0.09
N LEU A 272 36.54 18.27 0.11
CA LEU A 272 35.78 17.58 -0.94
C LEU A 272 34.31 17.81 -0.66
N THR A 273 33.65 18.57 -1.51
CA THR A 273 32.20 18.86 -1.38
C THR A 273 31.36 17.79 -2.05
N ALA A 274 30.06 17.76 -1.77
CA ALA A 274 29.11 16.86 -2.44
C ALA A 274 29.13 17.01 -3.98
N GLU A 275 29.51 18.18 -4.50
CA GLU A 275 29.67 18.41 -5.93
C GLU A 275 30.95 17.76 -6.47
N ASP A 276 32.06 17.84 -5.73
CA ASP A 276 33.31 17.16 -6.05
C ASP A 276 33.17 15.65 -5.99
N VAL A 277 32.39 15.14 -5.03
CA VAL A 277 32.07 13.70 -4.89
C VAL A 277 31.34 13.20 -6.13
N LYS A 278 30.33 13.94 -6.60
CA LYS A 278 29.58 13.60 -7.82
C LYS A 278 30.43 13.66 -9.09
N LYS A 279 31.33 14.65 -9.19
CA LYS A 279 32.21 14.82 -10.35
C LYS A 279 33.40 13.86 -10.35
N GLY A 280 33.83 13.40 -9.17
CA GLY A 280 35.08 12.68 -8.98
C GLY A 280 35.04 11.18 -9.30
N ASN A 281 33.86 10.61 -9.59
CA ASN A 281 33.67 9.18 -9.90
C ASN A 281 34.38 8.24 -8.90
N PHE A 282 34.19 8.50 -7.60
CA PHE A 282 34.78 7.69 -6.54
C PHE A 282 34.10 6.33 -6.44
N ILE A 283 34.88 5.25 -6.33
CA ILE A 283 34.35 3.88 -6.18
C ILE A 283 34.09 3.57 -4.70
N SER A 284 34.91 4.12 -3.80
CA SER A 284 34.76 3.98 -2.35
C SER A 284 35.08 5.28 -1.60
N VAL A 285 34.67 5.35 -0.33
CA VAL A 285 35.01 6.47 0.57
C VAL A 285 36.53 6.53 0.81
N LEU A 286 37.22 5.39 0.79
CA LEU A 286 38.68 5.34 0.87
C LEU A 286 39.37 6.00 -0.34
N ASP A 287 38.79 5.91 -1.54
CA ASP A 287 39.29 6.64 -2.71
C ASP A 287 39.15 8.16 -2.57
N MET A 288 38.14 8.61 -1.84
CA MET A 288 38.01 10.03 -1.50
C MET A 288 39.14 10.48 -0.58
N VAL A 289 39.50 9.66 0.42
CA VAL A 289 40.63 9.93 1.32
C VAL A 289 41.94 10.08 0.54
N ARG A 290 42.15 9.28 -0.51
CA ARG A 290 43.34 9.40 -1.40
C ARG A 290 43.46 10.74 -2.13
N ARG A 291 42.37 11.53 -2.22
CA ARG A 291 42.38 12.88 -2.82
C ARG A 291 42.67 14.00 -1.83
N LEU A 292 42.77 13.69 -0.54
CA LEU A 292 43.12 14.66 0.48
C LEU A 292 44.65 14.82 0.55
N PRO A 293 45.18 16.06 0.46
CA PRO A 293 46.62 16.29 0.53
C PRO A 293 47.24 15.81 1.84
N GLY A 294 48.40 15.14 1.75
CA GLY A 294 49.21 14.71 2.91
C GLY A 294 48.80 13.39 3.54
N LEU A 295 47.69 12.78 3.11
CA LEU A 295 47.31 11.42 3.51
C LEU A 295 47.90 10.38 2.56
N THR A 296 48.33 9.27 3.14
CA THR A 296 48.79 8.08 2.42
C THR A 296 47.93 6.90 2.83
N VAL A 297 47.43 6.14 1.86
CA VAL A 297 46.68 4.91 2.10
C VAL A 297 47.59 3.74 1.74
N SER A 298 47.93 2.90 2.72
CA SER A 298 48.79 1.73 2.57
C SER A 298 47.98 0.44 2.76
N GLY A 299 48.23 -0.59 1.95
CA GLY A 299 47.47 -1.85 2.03
C GLY A 299 46.00 -1.69 1.60
N THR A 300 45.10 -2.47 2.22
CA THR A 300 43.66 -2.37 1.96
C THR A 300 43.02 -1.19 2.67
N ASP A 301 43.37 -0.90 3.94
CA ASP A 301 42.61 0.04 4.78
C ASP A 301 43.44 0.96 5.71
N GLU A 302 44.78 0.94 5.68
CA GLU A 302 45.57 1.79 6.59
C GLU A 302 45.77 3.21 6.03
N VAL A 303 45.18 4.20 6.71
CA VAL A 303 45.42 5.62 6.40
C VAL A 303 46.50 6.20 7.34
N LYS A 304 47.50 6.89 6.78
CA LYS A 304 48.60 7.51 7.53
C LYS A 304 48.81 8.97 7.12
N TYR A 305 49.05 9.81 8.11
CA TYR A 305 49.48 11.21 7.99
C TYR A 305 50.83 11.39 8.70
N ARG A 306 51.88 11.71 7.96
CA ARG A 306 53.25 11.89 8.50
C ARG A 306 53.71 10.75 9.43
N GLY A 307 53.34 9.51 9.10
CA GLY A 307 53.72 8.30 9.85
C GLY A 307 52.79 7.93 11.01
N GLY A 308 51.83 8.78 11.38
CA GLY A 308 50.80 8.48 12.39
C GLY A 308 49.43 8.18 11.77
N THR A 309 48.57 7.46 12.48
CA THR A 309 47.20 7.15 12.04
C THR A 309 46.27 8.29 12.47
N PRO A 310 45.68 9.06 11.53
CA PRO A 310 44.70 10.08 11.87
C PRO A 310 43.41 9.42 12.38
N MET A 311 42.74 10.07 13.32
CA MET A 311 41.42 9.62 13.77
C MET A 311 40.35 9.93 12.72
N VAL A 312 39.19 9.27 12.78
CA VAL A 312 38.04 9.59 11.93
C VAL A 312 36.94 10.23 12.77
N LEU A 313 36.40 11.35 12.26
CA LEU A 313 35.23 12.02 12.83
C LEU A 313 34.07 11.87 11.84
N LEU A 314 33.05 11.10 12.21
CA LEU A 314 31.83 10.93 11.42
C LEU A 314 30.73 11.79 12.04
N ASP A 315 30.17 12.73 11.28
CA ASP A 315 29.15 13.67 11.77
C ASP A 315 29.56 14.36 13.10
N ASN A 316 30.86 14.69 13.22
CA ASN A 316 31.52 15.30 14.38
C ASN A 316 31.72 14.37 15.59
N ILE A 317 31.42 13.08 15.47
CA ILE A 317 31.62 12.06 16.51
C ILE A 317 32.90 11.25 16.21
N PRO A 318 33.80 11.07 17.20
CA PRO A 318 35.00 10.26 17.01
C PRO A 318 34.69 8.77 16.92
N GLU A 319 35.20 8.15 15.87
CA GLU A 319 35.05 6.72 15.61
C GLU A 319 36.38 5.98 15.82
N GLU A 320 36.36 4.92 16.62
CA GLU A 320 37.50 4.03 16.82
C GLU A 320 37.43 2.89 15.80
N ASN A 321 38.52 2.66 15.04
CA ASN A 321 38.59 1.63 13.98
C ASN A 321 37.49 1.76 12.90
N PHE A 322 37.30 2.98 12.38
CA PHE A 322 36.32 3.24 11.34
C PHE A 322 36.57 2.41 10.06
N ASP A 323 35.55 1.66 9.64
CA ASP A 323 35.54 0.92 8.38
C ASP A 323 34.91 1.79 7.28
N PHE A 324 35.73 2.18 6.30
CA PHE A 324 35.34 3.05 5.19
C PHE A 324 34.31 2.39 4.25
N ASP A 325 34.21 1.04 4.23
CA ASP A 325 33.24 0.31 3.40
C ASP A 325 31.81 0.37 3.94
N ARG A 326 31.64 0.81 5.20
CA ARG A 326 30.32 1.00 5.81
C ARG A 326 29.59 2.24 5.28
N LEU A 327 30.30 3.16 4.63
CA LEU A 327 29.73 4.40 4.12
C LEU A 327 29.70 4.39 2.59
N ASP A 328 28.53 4.75 2.05
CA ASP A 328 28.38 4.96 0.61
C ASP A 328 28.89 6.35 0.23
N VAL A 329 29.64 6.45 -0.86
CA VAL A 329 30.15 7.69 -1.46
C VAL A 329 29.01 8.71 -1.64
N ASP A 330 27.84 8.24 -2.09
CA ASP A 330 26.69 9.12 -2.36
C ASP A 330 26.08 9.72 -1.10
N ASN A 331 26.35 9.16 0.08
CA ASN A 331 25.86 9.68 1.35
C ASN A 331 26.77 10.76 1.95
N VAL A 332 27.98 10.95 1.43
CA VAL A 332 28.92 11.96 1.90
C VAL A 332 28.48 13.35 1.44
N SER A 333 28.31 14.27 2.40
CA SER A 333 28.09 15.71 2.17
C SER A 333 29.41 16.40 1.88
N ASP A 334 30.39 16.19 2.76
CA ASP A 334 31.71 16.76 2.64
C ASP A 334 32.74 15.91 3.39
N MET A 335 33.99 15.97 2.91
CA MET A 335 35.12 15.29 3.53
C MET A 335 36.36 16.17 3.48
N PHE A 336 37.07 16.28 4.60
CA PHE A 336 38.34 16.98 4.66
C PHE A 336 39.27 16.43 5.73
N PHE A 337 40.56 16.78 5.64
CA PHE A 337 41.53 16.49 6.68
C PHE A 337 41.72 17.70 7.59
N SER A 338 41.47 17.53 8.88
CA SER A 338 41.68 18.54 9.92
C SER A 338 43.06 18.35 10.58
N PRO A 339 43.96 19.35 10.53
CA PRO A 339 45.31 19.22 11.08
C PRO A 339 45.33 18.99 12.60
N PRO A 340 46.42 18.39 13.15
CA PRO A 340 46.58 18.18 14.59
C PRO A 340 46.41 19.45 15.43
N ALA A 341 46.79 20.63 14.90
CA ALA A 341 46.63 21.91 15.60
C ALA A 341 45.16 22.31 15.82
N THR A 342 44.23 21.80 15.02
CA THR A 342 42.80 22.11 15.09
C THR A 342 42.07 21.13 16.01
N VAL A 343 42.34 19.84 15.89
CA VAL A 343 41.66 18.78 16.67
C VAL A 343 42.36 18.40 17.97
N GLY A 344 43.67 18.65 18.07
CA GLY A 344 44.51 18.34 19.24
C GLY A 344 44.04 18.98 20.55
N PRO A 345 43.63 20.26 20.60
CA PRO A 345 43.08 20.88 21.81
C PRO A 345 41.79 20.21 22.33
N VAL A 346 41.02 19.55 21.45
CA VAL A 346 39.75 18.91 21.79
C VAL A 346 39.94 17.44 22.17
N PHE A 347 40.75 16.71 21.41
CA PHE A 347 40.87 15.25 21.51
C PHE A 347 42.21 14.76 22.08
N GLY A 348 43.11 15.67 22.43
CA GLY A 348 44.38 15.38 23.11
C GLY A 348 45.28 14.43 22.31
N ALA A 349 45.88 13.46 23.01
CA ALA A 349 46.84 12.52 22.42
C ALA A 349 46.28 11.67 21.25
N ARG A 350 44.95 11.48 21.20
CA ARG A 350 44.28 10.69 20.15
C ARG A 350 44.29 11.38 18.78
N ALA A 351 44.46 12.70 18.76
CA ALA A 351 44.47 13.52 17.53
C ALA A 351 45.88 13.99 17.13
N GLN A 352 46.94 13.34 17.65
CA GLN A 352 48.34 13.70 17.34
C GLN A 352 48.65 13.66 15.84
N ALA A 353 47.96 12.79 15.08
CA ALA A 353 48.09 12.69 13.63
C ALA A 353 46.99 13.45 12.85
N GLY A 354 46.15 14.24 13.53
CA GLY A 354 45.01 14.96 12.94
C GLY A 354 43.77 14.07 12.82
N ALA A 355 42.76 14.55 12.10
CA ALA A 355 41.50 13.85 11.91
C ALA A 355 41.00 13.92 10.46
N ILE A 356 40.39 12.84 9.97
CA ILE A 356 39.59 12.84 8.75
C ILE A 356 38.16 13.12 9.16
N VAL A 357 37.60 14.23 8.70
CA VAL A 357 36.23 14.64 9.01
C VAL A 357 35.35 14.24 7.84
N ILE A 358 34.31 13.47 8.13
CA ILE A 358 33.31 13.00 7.18
C ILE A 358 31.94 13.46 7.66
N THR A 359 31.29 14.31 6.89
CA THR A 359 29.92 14.77 7.16
C THR A 359 28.97 14.04 6.21
N THR A 360 27.88 13.50 6.71
CA THR A 360 26.85 12.82 5.91
C THR A 360 25.69 13.76 5.55
N LYS A 361 24.99 13.49 4.45
CA LYS A 361 23.85 14.33 4.00
C LYS A 361 22.61 14.24 4.89
N LYS A 362 22.43 13.11 5.59
CA LYS A 362 21.19 12.79 6.33
C LYS A 362 21.43 12.15 7.71
N GLY A 363 22.66 12.19 8.22
CA GLY A 363 23.08 11.41 9.39
C GLY A 363 23.52 9.99 9.00
N PHE A 364 24.53 9.46 9.71
CA PHE A 364 24.94 8.07 9.55
C PHE A 364 23.89 7.11 10.12
N VAL A 365 23.38 6.23 9.26
CA VAL A 365 22.56 5.09 9.65
C VAL A 365 23.29 3.84 9.19
N GLU A 366 23.73 3.01 10.13
CA GLU A 366 24.35 1.72 9.83
C GLU A 366 23.33 0.84 9.07
N LYS A 367 23.55 0.67 7.77
CA LYS A 367 22.74 -0.27 6.97
C LYS A 367 23.22 -1.68 7.29
N ASN A 368 22.46 -2.39 8.12
CA ASN A 368 22.58 -3.85 8.23
C ASN A 368 22.42 -4.46 6.82
N ARG A 369 23.53 -4.86 6.19
CA ARG A 369 23.49 -5.54 4.90
C ARG A 369 23.07 -6.98 5.14
N LEU A 370 22.05 -7.40 4.40
CA LEU A 370 21.59 -8.79 4.42
C LEU A 370 22.74 -9.72 4.03
N ASN A 371 22.89 -10.85 4.74
CA ASN A 371 23.86 -11.87 4.32
C ASN A 371 23.53 -12.34 2.90
N LYS A 372 24.55 -12.60 2.08
CA LYS A 372 24.38 -12.93 0.66
C LYS A 372 23.60 -14.23 0.42
N ASN A 373 23.50 -15.10 1.42
CA ASN A 373 22.72 -16.33 1.38
C ASN A 373 21.26 -16.15 1.83
N MET A 374 20.83 -14.91 2.04
CA MET A 374 19.49 -14.56 2.50
C MET A 374 18.86 -13.55 1.53
N GLY A 375 17.55 -13.65 1.36
CA GLY A 375 16.73 -12.67 0.66
C GLY A 375 15.47 -12.40 1.48
N ILE A 376 14.97 -11.17 1.43
CA ILE A 376 13.68 -10.81 2.03
C ILE A 376 12.78 -10.29 0.93
N VAL A 377 11.55 -10.76 0.91
CA VAL A 377 10.51 -10.21 0.04
C VAL A 377 9.20 -10.10 0.79
N THR A 378 8.38 -9.12 0.40
CA THR A 378 7.06 -8.87 0.96
C THR A 378 6.08 -8.84 -0.20
N PRO A 379 5.56 -10.00 -0.62
CA PRO A 379 4.51 -10.04 -1.63
C PRO A 379 3.19 -9.58 -1.04
N LEU A 380 2.20 -9.42 -1.91
CA LEU A 380 0.87 -9.01 -1.51
C LEU A 380 0.10 -10.22 -0.97
N GLY A 381 -0.07 -10.27 0.34
CA GLY A 381 -0.95 -11.25 0.96
C GLY A 381 -2.43 -10.86 0.89
N TYR A 382 -3.30 -11.75 1.36
CA TYR A 382 -4.73 -11.45 1.44
C TYR A 382 -5.01 -10.44 2.56
N GLN A 383 -5.96 -9.53 2.33
CA GLN A 383 -6.44 -8.63 3.36
C GLN A 383 -7.18 -9.43 4.44
N GLN A 384 -6.83 -9.23 5.71
CA GLN A 384 -7.59 -9.83 6.81
C GLN A 384 -8.91 -9.11 6.99
N GLU A 385 -9.92 -9.83 7.48
CA GLU A 385 -11.20 -9.23 7.81
C GLU A 385 -11.00 -8.12 8.85
N VAL A 386 -11.42 -6.91 8.49
CA VAL A 386 -11.50 -5.76 9.40
C VAL A 386 -12.97 -5.43 9.57
N GLU A 387 -13.48 -5.60 10.77
CA GLU A 387 -14.83 -5.17 11.09
C GLU A 387 -14.94 -3.65 11.02
N PHE A 388 -16.01 -3.17 10.40
CA PHE A 388 -16.30 -1.74 10.39
C PHE A 388 -16.69 -1.28 11.80
N TYR A 389 -15.95 -0.31 12.32
CA TYR A 389 -16.25 0.25 13.64
C TYR A 389 -17.59 1.00 13.64
N SER A 390 -18.55 0.48 14.41
CA SER A 390 -19.84 1.12 14.68
C SER A 390 -19.93 1.50 16.17
N PRO A 391 -20.02 2.80 16.51
CA PRO A 391 -20.18 3.24 17.90
C PRO A 391 -21.42 2.63 18.57
N VAL A 392 -21.31 2.35 19.88
CA VAL A 392 -22.41 1.85 20.72
C VAL A 392 -22.74 2.88 21.81
N TYR A 393 -23.95 3.43 21.81
CA TYR A 393 -24.44 4.42 22.79
C TYR A 393 -25.50 3.81 23.73
N ASP A 394 -25.12 2.74 24.41
CA ASP A 394 -25.97 1.97 25.32
C ASP A 394 -26.04 2.52 26.75
N THR A 395 -25.14 3.43 27.14
CA THR A 395 -25.13 4.05 28.47
C THR A 395 -25.42 5.56 28.42
N LYS A 396 -25.89 6.12 29.54
CA LYS A 396 -26.16 7.56 29.66
C LYS A 396 -24.91 8.40 29.44
N GLU A 397 -23.76 7.95 29.96
CA GLU A 397 -22.49 8.65 29.80
C GLU A 397 -22.06 8.74 28.33
N LYS A 398 -22.30 7.68 27.55
CA LYS A 398 -22.00 7.67 26.11
C LYS A 398 -22.97 8.55 25.33
N LEU A 399 -24.26 8.49 25.66
CA LEU A 399 -25.29 9.36 25.06
C LEU A 399 -25.01 10.84 25.33
N GLU A 400 -24.60 11.19 26.54
CA GLU A 400 -24.33 12.58 26.97
C GLU A 400 -22.87 13.03 26.73
N SER A 401 -22.05 12.20 26.09
CA SER A 401 -20.65 12.52 25.81
C SER A 401 -20.50 13.81 25.01
N ARG A 402 -19.58 14.69 25.43
CA ARG A 402 -19.28 15.96 24.76
C ARG A 402 -18.55 15.80 23.42
N SER A 403 -17.95 14.63 23.18
CA SER A 403 -17.32 14.33 21.89
C SER A 403 -18.41 14.16 20.85
N ARG A 404 -18.36 14.93 19.76
CA ARG A 404 -19.37 14.85 18.69
C ARG A 404 -19.14 13.65 17.79
N ASP A 405 -20.21 12.95 17.42
CA ASP A 405 -20.20 11.91 16.39
C ASP A 405 -20.47 12.53 15.02
N LEU A 406 -19.39 12.70 14.24
CA LEU A 406 -19.40 13.33 12.92
C LEU A 406 -19.20 12.32 11.79
N ARG A 407 -19.54 11.04 11.99
CA ARG A 407 -19.38 10.03 10.93
C ARG A 407 -20.33 10.29 9.77
N SER A 408 -19.79 10.22 8.55
CA SER A 408 -20.56 10.27 7.31
C SER A 408 -20.99 8.88 6.83
N THR A 409 -20.22 7.84 7.15
CA THR A 409 -20.67 6.44 7.06
C THR A 409 -21.21 6.01 8.42
N ILE A 410 -22.51 5.83 8.51
CA ILE A 410 -23.23 5.47 9.73
C ILE A 410 -23.05 3.99 10.03
N TYR A 411 -23.20 3.14 9.02
CA TYR A 411 -23.13 1.69 9.14
C TYR A 411 -22.59 1.07 7.86
N TRP A 412 -21.80 0.01 8.00
CA TRP A 412 -21.34 -0.84 6.91
C TRP A 412 -21.33 -2.30 7.38
N ASN A 413 -21.94 -3.18 6.59
CA ASN A 413 -21.83 -4.61 6.77
C ASN A 413 -21.69 -5.27 5.40
N PRO A 414 -20.57 -5.98 5.13
CA PRO A 414 -20.34 -6.59 3.83
C PRO A 414 -21.18 -7.86 3.59
N SER A 415 -21.80 -8.44 4.62
CA SER A 415 -22.50 -9.72 4.53
C SER A 415 -23.72 -9.77 5.47
N VAL A 416 -24.83 -9.20 5.02
CA VAL A 416 -26.16 -9.36 5.62
C VAL A 416 -26.90 -10.50 4.91
N VAL A 417 -27.33 -11.49 5.69
CA VAL A 417 -28.02 -12.68 5.19
C VAL A 417 -29.52 -12.53 5.41
N ALA A 418 -30.30 -12.59 4.33
CA ALA A 418 -31.75 -12.76 4.42
C ALA A 418 -32.10 -14.23 4.60
N ASP A 419 -32.99 -14.51 5.55
CA ASP A 419 -33.49 -15.85 5.87
C ASP A 419 -34.34 -16.45 4.73
N ALA A 420 -34.86 -17.67 4.95
CA ALA A 420 -35.73 -18.35 3.99
C ALA A 420 -37.07 -17.62 3.77
N GLU A 421 -37.49 -16.77 4.72
CA GLU A 421 -38.64 -15.88 4.59
C GLU A 421 -38.27 -14.53 3.95
N GLY A 422 -37.04 -14.38 3.47
CA GLY A 422 -36.52 -13.19 2.81
C GLY A 422 -36.35 -12.01 3.76
N ARG A 423 -36.21 -12.23 5.06
CA ARG A 423 -36.07 -11.18 6.08
C ARG A 423 -34.63 -11.07 6.57
N ALA A 424 -34.18 -9.86 6.80
CA ALA A 424 -32.95 -9.57 7.52
C ALA A 424 -33.19 -8.42 8.52
N HIS A 425 -32.53 -8.49 9.66
CA HIS A 425 -32.63 -7.47 10.71
C HIS A 425 -31.25 -6.88 10.96
N VAL A 426 -31.17 -5.55 11.02
CA VAL A 426 -29.93 -4.84 11.29
C VAL A 426 -30.17 -3.71 12.30
N GLU A 427 -29.21 -3.55 13.21
CA GLU A 427 -29.22 -2.48 14.20
C GLU A 427 -27.95 -1.64 14.12
N PHE A 428 -28.11 -0.33 14.27
CA PHE A 428 -27.00 0.61 14.37
C PHE A 428 -27.42 1.85 15.16
N TYR A 429 -26.50 2.75 15.46
CA TYR A 429 -26.82 4.01 16.13
C TYR A 429 -26.77 5.17 15.15
N ALA A 430 -27.65 6.17 15.31
CA ALA A 430 -27.60 7.43 14.59
C ALA A 430 -26.39 8.29 15.01
N ALA A 431 -25.89 9.14 14.11
CA ALA A 431 -24.87 10.14 14.41
C ALA A 431 -25.45 11.43 15.02
N ASP A 432 -24.60 12.38 15.41
CA ASP A 432 -25.07 13.66 15.99
C ASP A 432 -25.63 14.64 14.95
N SER A 433 -25.39 14.38 13.67
CA SER A 433 -25.87 15.21 12.57
C SER A 433 -27.35 14.90 12.29
N PRO A 434 -28.26 15.90 12.32
CA PRO A 434 -29.70 15.69 12.13
C PRO A 434 -30.06 15.56 10.64
N VAL A 435 -29.55 14.53 9.97
CA VAL A 435 -29.68 14.36 8.52
C VAL A 435 -30.33 13.02 8.18
N ASP A 436 -31.06 13.00 7.06
CA ASP A 436 -31.58 11.79 6.44
C ASP A 436 -30.44 10.84 6.06
N TYR A 437 -30.65 9.54 6.25
CA TYR A 437 -29.68 8.52 5.88
C TYR A 437 -30.08 7.86 4.57
N ARG A 438 -29.10 7.70 3.68
CA ARG A 438 -29.24 6.85 2.50
C ARG A 438 -28.76 5.45 2.85
N VAL A 439 -29.63 4.48 2.64
CA VAL A 439 -29.33 3.05 2.72
C VAL A 439 -29.09 2.52 1.31
N VAL A 440 -27.95 1.88 1.09
CA VAL A 440 -27.63 1.18 -0.17
C VAL A 440 -27.40 -0.28 0.13
N VAL A 441 -28.08 -1.13 -0.62
CA VAL A 441 -28.03 -2.59 -0.48
C VAL A 441 -27.63 -3.19 -1.83
N GLU A 442 -26.59 -4.02 -1.85
CA GLU A 442 -26.11 -4.68 -3.07
C GLU A 442 -25.66 -6.12 -2.79
N GLY A 443 -26.14 -7.08 -3.58
CA GLY A 443 -25.81 -8.49 -3.39
C GLY A 443 -26.50 -9.42 -4.38
N VAL A 444 -26.57 -10.70 -4.02
CA VAL A 444 -27.13 -11.75 -4.88
C VAL A 444 -27.96 -12.73 -4.03
N CYS A 445 -29.14 -13.08 -4.53
CA CYS A 445 -29.97 -14.13 -3.98
C CYS A 445 -29.40 -15.52 -4.30
N LYS A 446 -29.76 -16.53 -3.52
CA LYS A 446 -29.32 -17.92 -3.73
C LYS A 446 -29.68 -18.51 -5.10
N ASN A 447 -30.75 -17.99 -5.71
CA ASN A 447 -31.20 -18.36 -7.06
C ASN A 447 -30.54 -17.53 -8.18
N GLY A 448 -29.60 -16.63 -7.86
CA GLY A 448 -28.89 -15.78 -8.82
C GLY A 448 -29.57 -14.45 -9.15
N MET A 449 -30.73 -14.12 -8.54
CA MET A 449 -31.33 -12.79 -8.70
C MET A 449 -30.45 -11.72 -8.04
N ILE A 450 -30.32 -10.57 -8.70
CA ILE A 450 -29.49 -9.45 -8.23
C ILE A 450 -30.26 -8.66 -7.17
N ILE A 451 -29.62 -8.35 -6.06
CA ILE A 451 -30.14 -7.45 -5.03
C ILE A 451 -29.49 -6.09 -5.27
N SER A 452 -30.29 -5.06 -5.55
CA SER A 452 -29.79 -3.69 -5.66
C SER A 452 -30.90 -2.71 -5.27
N SER A 453 -30.64 -1.91 -4.23
CA SER A 453 -31.56 -0.88 -3.79
C SER A 453 -30.80 0.31 -3.21
N SER A 454 -31.33 1.50 -3.44
CA SER A 454 -30.88 2.74 -2.80
C SER A 454 -32.12 3.51 -2.37
N SER A 455 -32.22 3.82 -1.08
CA SER A 455 -33.40 4.47 -0.51
C SER A 455 -33.02 5.38 0.65
N SER A 456 -33.85 6.41 0.88
CA SER A 456 -33.78 7.25 2.06
C SER A 456 -34.52 6.60 3.23
N MET A 457 -34.04 6.84 4.46
CA MET A 457 -34.72 6.39 5.68
C MET A 457 -35.91 7.29 6.04
N LEU A 458 -35.82 8.60 5.79
CA LEU A 458 -36.97 9.50 5.92
C LEU A 458 -37.79 9.47 4.61
N PRO A 459 -39.13 9.35 4.67
CA PRO A 459 -39.97 9.53 3.50
C PRO A 459 -39.84 10.97 2.96
N GLU A 460 -39.84 11.10 1.62
CA GLU A 460 -39.72 12.39 0.90
C GLU A 460 -40.89 13.35 1.14
#